data_AF-A0A7J9NDV1-F1
#
_entry.id   AF-A0A7J9NDV1-F1
#
_cell.length_a   1.000
_cell.length_b   1.000
_cell.length_c   1.000
_cell.angle_alpha   90.00
_cell.angle_beta   90.00
_cell.angle_gamma   90.00
#
_symmetry.space_group_name_H-M   'P 1'
#
loop_
_entity.id
_entity.type
_entity.pdbx_description
1 polymer ?
#
loop_
_entity_poly.entity_id
_entity_poly.type
_entity_poly.pdbx_seq_one_letter_code
_entity_poly.pdbx_strand_id
1 'polypeptide(L)'
;MNKLVMNFLVTEGYVEAAKIIRMESGTHPDIDLATITDRMAVKKAAQCGNVEDAIEKINDLNPEILDTNPQLFFQLQQQRLIELIRNGRINSEWKSRRSPGVCSRGACF
;
A
#
# COMPACT_ATOMS: atom_id res chain seq x y z
N MET A 1 5.92 24.81 -16.82
CA MET A 1 4.73 24.85 -15.93
C MET A 1 3.88 23.59 -16.08
N ASN A 2 3.47 23.20 -17.29
CA ASN A 2 2.63 22.00 -17.54
C ASN A 2 3.22 20.68 -17.01
N LYS A 3 4.55 20.50 -17.02
CA LYS A 3 5.20 19.31 -16.44
C LYS A 3 4.98 19.16 -14.92
N LEU A 4 4.89 20.27 -14.17
CA LEU A 4 4.62 20.22 -12.73
C LEU A 4 3.18 19.81 -12.44
N VAL A 5 2.23 20.38 -13.18
CA VAL A 5 0.80 20.03 -13.05
C VAL A 5 0.59 18.56 -13.42
N MET A 6 1.23 18.11 -14.51
CA MET A 6 1.19 16.70 -14.91
C MET A 6 1.78 15.77 -13.84
N ASN A 7 2.93 16.12 -13.25
CA ASN A 7 3.54 15.34 -12.17
C ASN A 7 2.62 15.26 -10.93
N PHE A 8 1.99 16.37 -10.56
CA PHE A 8 1.02 16.38 -9.47
C PHE A 8 -0.16 15.45 -9.73
N LEU A 9 -0.78 15.52 -10.92
CA LEU A 9 -1.91 14.66 -11.27
C LEU A 9 -1.53 13.18 -11.28
N VAL A 10 -0.33 12.86 -11.76
CA VAL A 10 0.21 11.49 -11.75
C VAL A 10 0.48 11.00 -10.33
N THR A 11 1.05 11.85 -9.47
CA THR A 11 1.39 11.50 -8.09
C THR A 11 0.16 11.34 -7.20
N GLU A 12 -0.85 12.19 -7.39
CA GLU A 12 -2.13 12.09 -6.66
C GLU A 12 -3.11 11.08 -7.26
N GLY A 13 -2.81 10.52 -8.45
CA GLY A 13 -3.62 9.47 -9.06
C GLY A 13 -4.82 9.95 -9.87
N TYR A 14 -4.84 11.21 -10.29
CA TYR A 14 -5.87 11.78 -11.15
C TYR A 14 -5.64 11.39 -12.62
N VAL A 15 -5.86 10.11 -12.93
CA VAL A 15 -5.60 9.53 -14.26
C VAL A 15 -6.37 10.26 -15.38
N GLU A 16 -7.65 10.56 -15.17
CA GLU A 16 -8.47 11.23 -16.19
C GLU A 16 -8.02 12.67 -16.44
N ALA A 17 -7.69 13.41 -15.38
CA ALA A 17 -7.13 14.76 -15.52
C ALA A 17 -5.77 14.72 -16.23
N ALA A 18 -4.91 13.74 -15.91
CA ALA A 18 -3.63 13.56 -16.58
C ALA A 18 -3.81 13.25 -18.09
N LYS A 19 -4.83 12.48 -18.47
CA LYS A 19 -5.16 12.22 -19.89
C LYS A 19 -5.59 13.48 -20.62
N ILE A 20 -6.44 14.31 -20.01
CA ILE A 20 -6.91 15.57 -20.60
C ILE A 20 -5.73 16.52 -20.79
N ILE A 21 -4.90 16.73 -19.76
CA ILE A 21 -3.71 17.59 -19.86
C ILE A 21 -2.72 17.05 -20.90
N ARG A 22 -2.55 15.72 -21.01
CA ARG A 22 -1.73 15.12 -22.07
C ARG A 22 -2.24 15.50 -23.45
N MET A 23 -3.55 15.43 -23.66
CA MET A 23 -4.18 15.73 -24.95
C MET A 23 -4.13 17.23 -25.28
N GLU A 24 -4.37 18.10 -24.30
CA GLU A 24 -4.40 19.55 -24.50
C GLU A 24 -3.00 20.17 -24.61
N SER A 25 -2.04 19.69 -23.82
CA SER A 25 -0.71 20.31 -23.70
C SER A 25 0.40 19.54 -24.43
N GLY A 26 0.11 18.34 -24.95
CA GLY A 26 1.12 17.44 -25.55
C GLY A 26 2.19 16.95 -24.56
N THR A 27 2.02 17.21 -23.26
CA THR A 27 3.00 16.82 -22.24
C THR A 27 2.80 15.37 -21.86
N HIS A 28 3.82 14.54 -22.07
CA HIS A 28 3.78 13.13 -21.68
C HIS A 28 4.19 12.96 -20.21
N PRO A 29 3.49 12.09 -19.45
CA PRO A 29 3.93 11.72 -18.11
C PRO A 29 5.17 10.81 -18.21
N ASP A 30 6.10 10.97 -17.28
CA ASP A 30 7.31 10.12 -17.20
C ASP A 30 6.98 8.70 -16.69
N ILE A 31 5.79 8.49 -16.12
CA ILE A 31 5.29 7.23 -15.58
C ILE A 31 4.03 6.81 -16.36
N ASP A 32 3.90 5.52 -16.66
CA ASP A 32 2.74 5.00 -17.37
C ASP A 32 1.46 5.13 -16.53
N LEU A 33 0.38 5.61 -17.17
CA LEU A 33 -0.88 5.89 -16.50
C LEU A 33 -1.54 4.63 -15.93
N ALA A 34 -1.26 3.45 -16.50
CA ALA A 34 -1.77 2.18 -15.99
C ALA A 34 -1.17 1.85 -14.61
N THR A 35 0.15 1.99 -14.45
CA THR A 35 0.83 1.74 -13.16
C THR A 35 0.43 2.71 -12.04
N ILE A 36 -0.15 3.87 -12.37
CA ILE A 36 -0.67 4.82 -11.38
C ILE A 36 -1.87 4.21 -10.65
N THR A 37 -2.76 3.53 -11.38
CA THR A 37 -3.98 2.94 -10.81
C THR A 37 -3.64 1.91 -9.75
N ASP A 38 -2.61 1.09 -9.99
CA ASP A 38 -2.18 0.07 -9.04
C ASP A 38 -1.56 0.68 -7.77
N ARG A 39 -0.70 1.69 -7.94
CA ARG A 39 -0.14 2.46 -6.80
C ARG A 39 -1.22 3.14 -5.97
N MET A 40 -2.26 3.65 -6.62
CA MET A 40 -3.42 4.23 -5.94
C MET A 40 -4.26 3.18 -5.22
N ALA A 41 -4.40 1.99 -5.79
CA ALA A 41 -5.10 0.88 -5.16
C ALA A 41 -4.41 0.45 -3.85
N VAL A 42 -3.08 0.43 -3.83
CA VAL A 42 -2.27 0.21 -2.60
C VAL A 42 -2.48 1.33 -1.59
N LYS A 43 -2.30 2.60 -2.02
CA LYS A 43 -2.47 3.78 -1.14
C LYS A 43 -3.86 3.79 -0.50
N LYS A 44 -4.90 3.47 -1.28
CA LYS A 44 -6.28 3.40 -0.81
C LYS A 44 -6.51 2.24 0.17
N ALA A 45 -5.99 1.04 -0.12
CA ALA A 45 -6.10 -0.10 0.79
C ALA A 45 -5.45 0.20 2.15
N ALA A 46 -4.25 0.80 2.14
CA ALA A 46 -3.56 1.23 3.35
C ALA A 46 -4.35 2.30 4.13
N GLN A 47 -4.89 3.32 3.44
CA GLN A 47 -5.69 4.39 4.07
C GLN A 47 -7.03 3.90 4.62
N CYS A 48 -7.66 2.93 3.98
CA CYS A 48 -8.91 2.32 4.45
C CYS A 48 -8.73 1.39 5.64
N GLY A 49 -7.49 1.13 6.07
CA GLY A 49 -7.24 0.24 7.19
C GLY A 49 -7.28 -1.26 6.86
N ASN A 50 -7.46 -1.60 5.58
CA ASN A 50 -7.43 -2.99 5.14
C ASN A 50 -5.98 -3.39 4.82
N VAL A 51 -5.27 -3.79 5.87
CA VAL A 51 -3.84 -4.11 5.80
C VAL A 51 -3.58 -5.41 5.05
N GLU A 52 -4.51 -6.37 5.08
CA GLU A 52 -4.38 -7.63 4.35
C GLU A 52 -4.43 -7.39 2.83
N ASP A 53 -5.45 -6.67 2.34
CA ASP A 53 -5.54 -6.26 0.93
C ASP A 53 -4.36 -5.37 0.51
N ALA A 54 -3.85 -4.52 1.43
CA ALA A 54 -2.71 -3.66 1.13
C ALA A 54 -1.43 -4.49 0.94
N ILE A 55 -1.20 -5.49 1.78
CA ILE A 55 -0.03 -6.38 1.68
C ILE A 55 -0.10 -7.22 0.40
N GLU A 56 -1.27 -7.77 0.07
CA GLU A 56 -1.48 -8.54 -1.17
C GLU A 56 -1.15 -7.68 -2.40
N LYS A 57 -1.75 -6.49 -2.51
CA LYS A 57 -1.48 -5.57 -3.64
C LYS A 57 -0.04 -5.09 -3.71
N ILE A 58 0.63 -4.91 -2.58
CA ILE A 58 2.05 -4.55 -2.57
C ILE A 58 2.88 -5.71 -3.11
N ASN A 59 2.59 -6.95 -2.70
CA ASN A 59 3.29 -8.13 -3.20
C ASN A 59 3.03 -8.37 -4.69
N ASP A 60 1.81 -8.13 -5.16
CA ASP A 60 1.47 -8.23 -6.58
C ASP A 60 2.23 -7.20 -7.43
N LEU A 61 2.46 -6.00 -6.89
CA LEU A 61 3.18 -4.94 -7.59
C LEU A 61 4.70 -5.09 -7.52
N ASN A 62 5.23 -5.40 -6.35
CA ASN A 62 6.64 -5.66 -6.14
C ASN A 62 6.85 -6.51 -4.87
N PRO A 63 7.12 -7.82 -5.00
CA PRO A 63 7.27 -8.71 -3.86
C PRO A 63 8.49 -8.38 -2.98
N GLU A 64 9.47 -7.65 -3.49
CA GLU A 64 10.70 -7.31 -2.74
C GLU A 64 10.54 -6.03 -1.89
N ILE A 65 9.49 -5.23 -2.09
CA ILE A 65 9.32 -3.95 -1.38
C ILE A 65 9.15 -4.14 0.12
N LEU A 66 8.45 -5.18 0.55
CA LEU A 66 8.21 -5.44 1.98
C LEU A 66 9.49 -5.92 2.69
N ASP A 67 10.32 -6.70 1.99
CA ASP A 67 11.60 -7.19 2.53
C ASP A 67 12.69 -6.11 2.52
N THR A 68 12.68 -5.24 1.51
CA THR A 68 13.66 -4.15 1.37
C THR A 68 13.33 -2.96 2.29
N ASN A 69 12.07 -2.79 2.68
CA ASN A 69 11.62 -1.68 3.51
C ASN A 69 10.83 -2.13 4.75
N PRO A 70 11.54 -2.53 5.83
CA PRO A 70 10.90 -2.94 7.09
C PRO A 70 10.12 -1.79 7.77
N GLN A 71 10.44 -0.51 7.47
CA GLN A 71 9.68 0.63 8.00
C GLN A 71 8.27 0.69 7.41
N LEU A 72 8.11 0.39 6.12
CA LEU A 72 6.80 0.33 5.47
C LEU A 72 5.93 -0.76 6.12
N PHE A 73 6.50 -1.94 6.36
CA PHE A 73 5.82 -3.02 7.05
C PHE A 73 5.38 -2.62 8.46
N PHE A 74 6.25 -1.94 9.21
CA PHE A 74 5.90 -1.44 10.54
C PHE A 74 4.74 -0.43 10.50
N GLN A 75 4.74 0.50 9.56
CA GLN A 75 3.66 1.48 9.39
C GLN A 75 2.33 0.82 9.02
N LEU A 76 2.35 -0.21 8.18
CA LEU A 76 1.16 -1.02 7.88
C LEU A 76 0.61 -1.71 9.14
N GLN A 77 1.48 -2.31 9.96
CA GLN A 77 1.04 -2.93 11.22
C GLN A 77 0.55 -1.90 12.24
N GLN A 78 1.14 -0.70 12.27
CA GLN A 78 0.65 0.40 13.09
C GLN A 78 -0.76 0.82 12.66
N GLN A 79 -1.02 0.93 11.34
CA GLN A 79 -2.34 1.23 10.82
C GLN A 79 -3.36 0.15 11.18
N ARG A 80 -2.98 -1.14 11.09
CA ARG A 80 -3.81 -2.26 11.58
C ARG A 80 -4.18 -2.07 13.05
N LEU A 81 -3.21 -1.74 13.89
CA LEU A 81 -3.43 -1.55 15.32
C LEU A 81 -4.40 -0.39 15.60
N ILE A 82 -4.25 0.73 14.90
CA ILE A 82 -5.15 1.89 15.04
C ILE A 82 -6.59 1.49 14.69
N GLU A 83 -6.78 0.71 13.62
CA GLU A 83 -8.11 0.25 13.21
C GLU A 83 -8.72 -0.78 14.17
N LEU A 84 -7.90 -1.63 14.79
CA LEU A 84 -8.34 -2.52 15.86
C LEU A 84 -8.82 -1.74 17.10
N ILE A 85 -8.15 -0.63 17.43
CA ILE A 85 -8.56 0.27 18.51
C ILE A 85 -9.87 0.97 18.15
N ARG A 86 -9.99 1.53 16.93
CA ARG A 86 -11.21 2.21 16.45
C ARG A 86 -12.44 1.30 16.46
N ASN A 87 -12.27 0.04 16.06
CA ASN A 87 -13.35 -0.94 16.02
C ASN A 87 -13.70 -1.55 17.39
N GLY A 88 -12.98 -1.19 18.47
CA GLY A 88 -13.22 -1.75 19.81
C GLY A 88 -12.98 -3.26 19.92
N ARG A 89 -12.36 -3.88 18.90
CA ARG A 89 -12.10 -5.33 18.81
C ARG A 89 -10.86 -5.79 19.57
N ILE A 90 -10.42 -5.00 20.55
CA ILE A 90 -9.28 -5.30 21.41
C ILE A 90 -9.52 -6.59 22.24
N ASN A 91 -10.72 -7.15 22.32
CA ASN A 91 -10.97 -8.34 23.14
C ASN A 91 -11.15 -9.66 22.35
N SER A 92 -11.53 -9.60 21.06
CA SER A 92 -11.81 -10.80 20.27
C SER A 92 -10.58 -11.42 19.61
N GLU A 93 -9.60 -10.60 19.19
CA GLU A 93 -8.45 -11.06 18.40
C GLU A 93 -7.32 -11.67 19.26
N TRP A 94 -7.21 -11.22 20.52
CA TRP A 94 -6.19 -11.65 21.48
C TRP A 94 -6.40 -13.09 21.94
N LYS A 95 -7.61 -13.64 21.75
CA LYS A 95 -7.92 -15.06 21.97
C LYS A 95 -7.47 -15.94 20.80
N SER A 96 -7.45 -15.44 19.57
CA SER A 96 -7.06 -16.23 18.39
C SER A 96 -5.55 -16.32 18.19
N ARG A 97 -4.78 -15.34 18.68
CA ARG A 97 -3.30 -15.34 18.62
C ARG A 97 -2.61 -16.25 19.62
N ARG A 98 -3.37 -16.91 20.51
CA ARG A 98 -2.84 -17.90 21.47
C ARG A 98 -3.08 -19.33 20.99
N SER A 99 -2.65 -19.63 19.76
CA SER A 99 -2.46 -21.01 19.32
C SER A 99 -0.95 -21.23 19.09
N PRO A 100 -0.28 -22.05 19.91
CA PRO A 100 1.12 -22.41 19.71
C PRO A 100 1.24 -23.50 18.64
N GLY A 101 2.08 -23.26 17.64
CA GLY A 101 2.48 -24.25 16.63
C GLY A 101 3.00 -23.52 15.39
N VAL A 102 4.23 -23.69 14.91
CA VAL A 102 5.08 -24.88 14.97
C VAL A 102 6.54 -24.42 14.97
N CYS A 103 7.29 -24.93 15.95
CA CYS A 103 8.74 -25.00 15.91
C CYS A 103 9.13 -26.00 14.81
N SER A 104 9.80 -25.55 13.74
CA SER A 104 10.57 -26.45 12.88
C SER A 104 11.60 -25.70 12.04
N ARG A 105 12.80 -25.50 12.59
CA ARG A 105 14.01 -26.25 12.20
C ARG A 105 15.21 -25.68 12.96
N GLY A 106 16.06 -26.60 13.42
CA GLY A 106 17.05 -26.37 14.44
C GLY A 106 18.22 -25.48 14.03
N ALA A 107 18.71 -24.74 15.02
CA ALA A 107 20.11 -24.76 15.42
C ALA A 107 20.20 -24.15 16.81
N CYS A 108 20.26 -25.01 17.84
CA CYS A 108 20.99 -24.66 19.04
C CYS A 108 22.47 -24.69 18.67
N PHE A 109 23.12 -23.53 18.71
CA PHE A 109 24.46 -23.35 19.25
C PHE A 109 24.54 -21.96 19.87
#